data_AF-A0A0C3C2B4-F1
#
_entry.id   AF-A0A0C3C2B4-F1
#
_cell.length_a   1.000
_cell.length_b   1.000
_cell.length_c   1.000
_cell.angle_alpha   90.00
_cell.angle_beta   90.00
_cell.angle_gamma   90.00
#
_symmetry.space_group_name_H-M   'P 1'
#
loop_
_entity.id
_entity.type
_entity.pdbx_description
1 polymer ?
#
loop_
_entity_poly.entity_id
_entity_poly.type
_entity_poly.pdbx_seq_one_letter_code
_entity_poly.pdbx_strand_id
1 'polypeptide(L)'
;MGFAMKDQVTLDNTIGAAFLGASASCILFGITIVQTQLYYHNFPKDWTFQKASVATLVIFATFHLIFTLHAVYFYIIVNFGNLAALQTIVWSFKGQLLINTLTALLVQGLYAMRVWKFGRNFSRFWSGFAVCIVAGGWVVGIFAVVKSYKQKNFTDLDSMRSILYAAPITATSVDVIIAAAMCYYLNRSRTSFVRTNNKIFNVMRYVLISGFLTSACSLCTLITYATMPHNLVFIGIDLVLPNLYINSYIAMLNTRKSMNDQETLSLDISKVLNMRPGSTMRTNDRNIHSVDDKMFRDGILLSPKGFTFNESNKSDQELESTRTLPSHGHA
;
A
#
# COMPACT_ATOMS: atom_id res chain seq x y z
N MET A 1 -34.16 -1.18 -35.69
CA MET A 1 -34.25 -2.26 -34.68
C MET A 1 -32.94 -2.24 -33.91
N GLY A 2 -32.68 -1.30 -33.01
CA GLY A 2 -33.39 -1.09 -31.75
C GLY A 2 -32.60 -1.65 -30.55
N PHE A 3 -31.26 -1.60 -30.56
CA PHE A 3 -30.41 -2.03 -29.44
C PHE A 3 -30.22 -0.87 -28.46
N ALA A 4 -31.32 -0.42 -27.86
CA ALA A 4 -31.27 0.40 -26.65
C ALA A 4 -31.48 -0.56 -25.49
N MET A 5 -30.38 -1.14 -24.97
CA MET A 5 -30.41 -1.72 -23.63
C MET A 5 -30.75 -0.59 -22.68
N LYS A 6 -32.02 -0.56 -22.28
CA LYS A 6 -32.54 0.29 -21.22
C LYS A 6 -31.80 -0.20 -19.98
N ASP A 7 -30.78 0.54 -19.54
CA ASP A 7 -30.10 0.34 -18.26
C ASP A 7 -31.14 0.54 -17.15
N GLN A 8 -31.98 -0.47 -16.94
CA GLN A 8 -32.89 -0.48 -15.81
C GLN A 8 -32.03 -0.65 -14.57
N VAL A 9 -32.23 0.27 -13.63
CA VAL A 9 -31.67 0.20 -12.29
C VAL A 9 -32.20 -1.07 -11.64
N THR A 10 -31.43 -2.16 -11.72
CA THR A 10 -31.75 -3.40 -11.02
C THR A 10 -31.17 -3.32 -9.62
N LEU A 11 -31.90 -3.88 -8.66
CA LEU A 11 -31.48 -3.97 -7.26
C LEU A 11 -30.08 -4.60 -7.16
N ASP A 12 -29.80 -5.60 -8.00
CA ASP A 12 -28.52 -6.30 -8.09
C ASP A 12 -27.36 -5.38 -8.52
N ASN A 13 -27.52 -4.63 -9.62
CA ASN A 13 -26.47 -3.74 -10.12
C ASN A 13 -26.12 -2.63 -9.13
N THR A 14 -27.07 -2.20 -8.32
CA THR A 14 -26.90 -1.07 -7.39
C THR A 14 -26.46 -1.53 -6.00
N ILE A 15 -27.24 -2.41 -5.38
CA ILE A 15 -27.03 -2.89 -4.02
C ILE A 15 -25.93 -3.95 -3.98
N GLY A 16 -25.88 -4.84 -4.97
CA GLY A 16 -24.84 -5.84 -5.10
C GLY A 16 -23.45 -5.21 -5.26
N ALA A 17 -23.33 -4.16 -6.07
CA ALA A 17 -22.07 -3.42 -6.23
C ALA A 17 -21.62 -2.74 -4.93
N ALA A 18 -22.54 -2.11 -4.19
CA ALA A 18 -22.22 -1.50 -2.89
C ALA A 18 -21.80 -2.56 -1.85
N PHE A 19 -22.45 -3.72 -1.83
CA PHE A 19 -22.10 -4.84 -0.97
C PHE A 19 -20.71 -5.43 -1.28
N LEU A 20 -20.40 -5.63 -2.56
CA LEU A 20 -19.08 -6.10 -3.00
C LEU A 20 -18.00 -5.08 -2.65
N GLY A 21 -18.26 -3.78 -2.87
CA GLY A 21 -17.37 -2.70 -2.48
C GLY A 21 -17.10 -2.66 -0.98
N ALA A 22 -18.15 -2.80 -0.15
CA ALA A 22 -18.02 -2.88 1.30
C ALA A 22 -17.24 -4.12 1.74
N SER A 23 -17.47 -5.28 1.12
CA SER A 23 -16.74 -6.51 1.41
C SER A 23 -15.24 -6.38 1.11
N ALA A 24 -14.91 -5.80 -0.05
CA ALA A 24 -13.52 -5.47 -0.40
C ALA A 24 -12.91 -4.46 0.58
N SER A 25 -13.69 -3.46 1.00
CA SER A 25 -13.29 -2.46 1.99
C SER A 25 -12.96 -3.09 3.36
N CYS A 26 -13.74 -4.07 3.82
CA CYS A 26 -13.45 -4.86 5.02
C CYS A 26 -12.11 -5.61 4.92
N ILE A 27 -11.85 -6.28 3.79
CA ILE A 27 -10.60 -7.01 3.56
C ILE A 27 -9.41 -6.06 3.61
N LEU A 28 -9.51 -4.92 2.90
CA LEU A 28 -8.46 -3.92 2.89
C LEU A 28 -8.23 -3.31 4.28
N PHE A 29 -9.28 -3.12 5.08
CA PHE A 29 -9.14 -2.67 6.46
C PHE A 29 -8.36 -3.69 7.30
N GLY A 30 -8.63 -4.99 7.14
CA GLY A 30 -7.85 -6.05 7.77
C GLY A 30 -6.35 -5.97 7.42
N ILE A 31 -6.03 -5.74 6.14
CA ILE A 31 -4.66 -5.52 5.69
C ILE A 31 -4.05 -4.28 6.34
N THR A 32 -4.80 -3.17 6.44
CA THR A 32 -4.35 -1.93 7.10
C THR A 32 -3.93 -2.19 8.55
N ILE A 33 -4.70 -2.98 9.30
CA ILE A 33 -4.38 -3.32 10.68
C ILE A 33 -3.07 -4.11 10.77
N VAL A 34 -2.91 -5.15 9.94
CA VAL A 34 -1.67 -5.95 9.90
C VAL A 34 -0.47 -5.08 9.55
N GLN A 35 -0.58 -4.26 8.51
CA GLN A 35 0.49 -3.35 8.11
C GLN A 35 0.83 -2.34 9.22
N THR A 36 -0.18 -1.85 9.94
CA THR A 36 0.02 -0.91 11.06
C THR A 36 0.76 -1.57 12.22
N GLN A 37 0.40 -2.80 12.59
CA GLN A 37 1.09 -3.54 13.64
C GLN A 37 2.57 -3.77 13.27
N LEU A 38 2.83 -4.17 12.02
CA LEU A 38 4.20 -4.31 11.51
C LEU A 38 4.97 -2.99 11.57
N TYR A 39 4.32 -1.85 11.28
CA TYR A 39 4.96 -0.54 11.37
C TYR A 39 5.40 -0.21 12.80
N TYR A 40 4.49 -0.32 13.79
CA TYR A 40 4.82 0.00 15.17
C TYR A 40 5.84 -0.95 15.79
N HIS A 41 5.82 -2.24 15.41
CA HIS A 41 6.80 -3.22 15.86
C HIS A 41 8.20 -2.95 15.31
N ASN A 42 8.31 -2.68 14.00
CA ASN A 42 9.61 -2.55 13.34
C ASN A 42 10.27 -1.17 13.55
N PHE A 43 9.48 -0.13 13.89
CA PHE A 43 9.97 1.24 13.98
C PHE A 43 9.63 1.92 15.33
N PRO A 44 10.08 1.37 16.48
CA PRO A 44 9.74 1.94 17.79
C PRO A 44 10.27 3.37 17.98
N LYS A 45 11.44 3.69 17.38
CA LYS A 45 12.16 4.97 17.48
C LYS A 45 11.88 5.94 16.32
N ASP A 46 10.89 5.68 15.48
CA ASP A 46 10.56 6.61 14.38
C ASP A 46 9.98 7.92 14.91
N TRP A 47 10.03 8.96 14.07
CA TRP A 47 9.57 10.29 14.45
C TRP A 47 8.11 10.28 14.89
N THR A 48 7.83 10.86 16.07
CA THR A 48 6.49 10.89 16.69
C THR A 48 5.41 11.41 15.76
N PHE A 49 5.74 12.39 14.90
CA PHE A 49 4.80 12.90 13.90
C PHE A 49 4.34 11.82 12.91
N GLN A 50 5.24 10.97 12.43
CA GLN A 50 4.90 9.90 11.50
C GLN A 50 4.08 8.80 12.18
N LYS A 51 4.41 8.48 13.44
CA LYS A 51 3.64 7.55 14.28
C LYS A 51 2.23 8.07 14.57
N ALA A 52 2.07 9.36 14.88
CA ALA A 52 0.76 9.97 15.07
C ALA A 52 -0.05 9.94 13.77
N SER A 53 0.58 10.24 12.63
CA SER A 53 -0.07 10.21 11.32
C SER A 53 -0.62 8.82 10.97
N VAL A 54 0.15 7.76 11.23
CA VAL A 54 -0.31 6.37 11.01
C VAL A 54 -1.49 6.03 11.92
N ALA A 55 -1.45 6.41 13.20
CA ALA A 55 -2.57 6.21 14.12
C ALA A 55 -3.84 6.94 13.62
N THR A 56 -3.71 8.19 13.19
CA THR A 56 -4.83 8.96 12.63
C THR A 56 -5.41 8.32 11.39
N LEU A 57 -4.58 7.80 10.48
CA LEU A 57 -5.05 7.10 9.29
C LEU A 57 -5.84 5.83 9.64
N VAL A 58 -5.39 5.05 10.63
CA VAL A 58 -6.15 3.88 11.10
C VAL A 58 -7.48 4.28 11.73
N ILE A 59 -7.51 5.37 12.50
CA ILE A 59 -8.76 5.90 13.07
C ILE A 59 -9.74 6.28 11.96
N PHE A 60 -9.27 6.97 10.92
CA PHE A 60 -10.10 7.30 9.75
C PHE A 60 -10.56 6.05 8.99
N ALA A 61 -9.70 5.06 8.79
CA ALA A 61 -10.09 3.79 8.18
C ALA A 61 -11.19 3.07 8.98
N THR A 62 -11.10 3.10 10.31
CA THR A 62 -12.11 2.53 11.22
C THR A 62 -13.45 3.27 11.09
N PHE A 63 -13.45 4.60 11.14
CA PHE A 63 -14.70 5.36 10.95
C PHE A 63 -15.30 5.17 9.56
N HIS A 64 -14.46 5.11 8.52
CA HIS A 64 -14.90 4.81 7.16
C HIS A 64 -15.60 3.44 7.10
N LEU A 65 -15.02 2.41 7.74
CA LEU A 65 -15.60 1.08 7.81
C LEU A 65 -16.92 1.06 8.58
N ILE A 66 -16.99 1.72 9.74
CA ILE A 66 -18.22 1.81 10.55
C ILE A 66 -19.35 2.44 9.73
N PHE A 67 -19.09 3.57 9.06
CA PHE A 67 -20.09 4.24 8.23
C PHE A 67 -20.49 3.41 7.02
N THR A 68 -19.53 2.72 6.39
CA THR A 68 -19.78 1.78 5.28
C THR A 68 -20.72 0.66 5.71
N LEU A 69 -20.41 -0.03 6.82
CA LEU A 69 -21.22 -1.14 7.33
C LEU A 69 -22.61 -0.67 7.73
N HIS A 70 -22.73 0.47 8.42
CA HIS A 70 -24.02 1.01 8.79
C HIS A 70 -24.85 1.39 7.55
N ALA A 71 -24.24 2.03 6.54
CA ALA A 71 -24.93 2.37 5.30
C ALA A 71 -25.43 1.10 4.60
N VAL A 72 -24.56 0.12 4.36
CA VAL A 72 -24.92 -1.13 3.71
C VAL A 72 -26.01 -1.88 4.48
N TYR A 73 -25.90 -1.97 5.81
CA TYR A 73 -26.93 -2.60 6.64
C TYR A 73 -28.29 -1.90 6.53
N PHE A 74 -28.30 -0.56 6.52
CA PHE A 74 -29.54 0.21 6.40
C PHE A 74 -30.25 0.00 5.05
N TYR A 75 -29.50 -0.05 3.94
CA TYR A 75 -30.09 -0.23 2.61
C TYR A 75 -30.42 -1.70 2.30
N ILE A 76 -29.63 -2.66 2.78
CA ILE A 76 -29.83 -4.09 2.49
C ILE A 76 -30.85 -4.72 3.45
N ILE A 77 -30.76 -4.44 4.74
CA ILE A 77 -31.55 -5.16 5.76
C ILE A 77 -32.76 -4.35 6.18
N VAL A 78 -32.56 -3.12 6.65
CA VAL A 78 -33.63 -2.31 7.26
C VAL A 78 -34.66 -1.86 6.22
N ASN A 79 -34.21 -1.48 5.02
CA ASN A 79 -35.07 -0.99 3.94
C ASN A 79 -35.13 -1.98 2.76
N PHE A 80 -35.06 -3.28 3.06
CA PHE A 80 -35.15 -4.31 2.03
C PHE A 80 -36.43 -4.14 1.19
N GLY A 81 -36.28 -4.10 -0.14
CA GLY A 81 -37.39 -3.92 -1.08
C GLY A 81 -37.96 -2.50 -1.19
N ASN A 82 -37.47 -1.53 -0.43
CA ASN A 82 -37.92 -0.13 -0.50
C ASN A 82 -37.00 0.73 -1.39
N LEU A 83 -37.36 0.86 -2.67
CA LEU A 83 -36.61 1.66 -3.65
C LEU A 83 -36.60 3.16 -3.34
N ALA A 84 -37.58 3.67 -2.59
CA ALA A 84 -37.62 5.08 -2.20
C ALA A 84 -36.52 5.41 -1.17
N ALA A 85 -36.13 4.45 -0.33
CA ALA A 85 -35.02 4.65 0.61
C ALA A 85 -33.69 4.91 -0.12
N LEU A 86 -33.49 4.31 -1.30
CA LEU A 86 -32.31 4.55 -2.16
C LEU A 86 -32.19 6.01 -2.64
N GLN A 87 -33.32 6.72 -2.70
CA GLN A 87 -33.38 8.15 -3.04
C GLN A 87 -33.20 9.06 -1.83
N THR A 88 -32.93 8.52 -0.63
CA THR A 88 -32.69 9.30 0.58
C THR A 88 -31.24 9.15 1.01
N ILE A 89 -30.55 10.27 1.27
CA ILE A 89 -29.15 10.23 1.70
C ILE A 89 -29.12 9.93 3.20
N VAL A 90 -28.75 8.71 3.56
CA VAL A 90 -28.50 8.32 4.95
C VAL A 90 -27.35 9.13 5.53
N TRP A 91 -27.44 9.51 6.81
CA TRP A 91 -26.43 10.31 7.49
C TRP A 91 -25.01 9.70 7.44
N SER A 92 -24.90 8.37 7.41
CA SER A 92 -23.65 7.64 7.27
C SER A 92 -22.93 7.91 5.96
N PHE A 93 -23.66 8.14 4.86
CA PHE A 93 -23.04 8.55 3.59
C PHE A 93 -22.38 9.93 3.71
N LYS A 94 -23.03 10.87 4.40
CA LYS A 94 -22.45 12.20 4.67
C LYS A 94 -21.22 12.09 5.56
N GLY A 95 -21.30 11.26 6.61
CA GLY A 95 -20.16 10.96 7.49
C GLY A 95 -18.99 10.33 6.73
N GLN A 96 -19.28 9.39 5.82
CA GLN A 96 -18.27 8.74 4.99
C GLN A 96 -17.58 9.75 4.06
N LEU A 97 -18.33 10.65 3.42
CA LEU A 97 -17.75 11.71 2.58
C LEU A 97 -16.81 12.62 3.37
N LEU A 98 -17.17 12.97 4.61
CA LEU A 98 -16.31 13.75 5.51
C LEU A 98 -15.02 12.99 5.81
N ILE A 99 -15.09 11.71 6.19
CA ILE A 99 -13.91 10.89 6.50
C ILE A 99 -13.03 10.68 5.27
N ASN A 100 -13.62 10.44 4.10
CA ASN A 100 -12.89 10.31 2.84
C ASN A 100 -12.10 11.60 2.53
N THR A 101 -12.77 12.75 2.65
CA THR A 101 -12.14 14.06 2.46
C THR A 101 -10.98 14.26 3.45
N LEU A 102 -11.22 14.06 4.76
CA LEU A 102 -10.17 14.19 5.78
C LEU A 102 -8.99 13.25 5.54
N THR A 103 -9.25 12.02 5.09
CA THR A 103 -8.21 11.05 4.71
C THR A 103 -7.38 11.56 3.53
N ALA A 104 -8.04 12.05 2.47
CA ALA A 104 -7.36 12.62 1.31
C ALA A 104 -6.50 13.83 1.70
N LEU A 105 -7.04 14.77 2.49
CA LEU A 105 -6.31 15.94 3.00
C LEU A 105 -5.05 15.52 3.75
N LEU A 106 -5.20 14.57 4.69
CA LEU A 106 -4.09 14.10 5.51
C LEU A 106 -3.00 13.45 4.65
N VAL A 107 -3.36 12.50 3.78
CA VAL A 107 -2.38 11.78 2.95
C VAL A 107 -1.69 12.69 1.93
N GLN A 108 -2.45 13.56 1.24
CA GLN A 108 -1.88 14.56 0.33
C GLN A 108 -0.95 15.52 1.08
N GLY A 109 -1.31 15.92 2.30
CA GLY A 109 -0.44 16.70 3.18
C GLY A 109 0.85 15.97 3.55
N LEU A 110 0.76 14.68 3.89
CA LEU A 110 1.93 13.84 4.18
C LEU A 110 2.84 13.73 2.96
N TYR A 111 2.29 13.60 1.75
CA TYR A 111 3.09 13.61 0.52
C TYR A 111 3.68 14.99 0.22
N ALA A 112 2.92 16.07 0.37
CA ALA A 112 3.39 17.43 0.18
C ALA A 112 4.55 17.77 1.13
N MET A 113 4.48 17.37 2.40
CA MET A 113 5.58 17.52 3.36
C MET A 113 6.83 16.75 2.94
N ARG A 114 6.69 15.56 2.36
CA ARG A 114 7.84 14.81 1.83
C ARG A 114 8.46 15.50 0.63
N VAL A 115 7.63 15.98 -0.31
CA VAL A 115 8.09 16.81 -1.45
C VAL A 115 8.82 18.05 -0.94
N TRP A 116 8.28 18.72 0.09
CA TRP A 116 8.91 19.91 0.66
C TRP A 116 10.27 19.65 1.28
N LYS A 117 10.38 18.59 2.09
CA LYS A 117 11.66 18.20 2.70
C LYS A 117 12.71 17.85 1.65
N PHE A 118 12.30 17.24 0.54
CA PHE A 118 13.18 16.82 -0.54
C PHE A 118 13.56 17.98 -1.47
N GLY A 119 12.60 18.82 -1.83
CA GLY A 119 12.77 19.98 -2.70
C GLY A 119 13.61 21.11 -2.09
N ARG A 120 13.66 21.20 -0.75
CA ARG A 120 14.48 22.20 -0.02
C ARG A 120 15.96 22.16 -0.39
N ASN A 121 16.47 21.01 -0.82
CA ASN A 121 17.88 20.83 -1.21
C ASN A 121 18.19 21.24 -2.65
N PHE A 122 17.20 21.34 -3.54
CA PHE A 122 17.43 21.60 -4.97
C PHE A 122 16.81 22.90 -5.46
N SER A 123 15.51 23.13 -5.20
CA SER A 123 14.80 24.34 -5.63
C SER A 123 13.52 24.49 -4.82
N ARG A 124 13.38 25.64 -4.14
CA ARG A 124 12.20 25.95 -3.30
C ARG A 124 10.94 26.27 -4.11
N PHE A 125 11.10 26.72 -5.37
CA PHE A 125 9.98 27.19 -6.21
C PHE A 125 9.00 26.07 -6.55
N TRP A 126 9.48 24.97 -7.14
CA TRP A 126 8.64 23.82 -7.53
C TRP A 126 7.93 23.15 -6.34
N SER A 127 8.59 23.15 -5.18
CA SER A 127 8.07 22.60 -3.93
C SER A 127 6.97 23.50 -3.35
N GLY A 128 7.18 24.82 -3.38
CA GLY A 128 6.14 25.80 -3.02
C GLY A 128 4.92 25.69 -3.92
N PHE A 129 5.13 25.57 -5.24
CA PHE A 129 4.05 25.38 -6.20
C PHE A 129 3.22 24.12 -5.90
N ALA A 130 3.86 22.97 -5.66
CA ALA A 130 3.16 21.74 -5.31
C ALA A 130 2.34 21.86 -4.01
N VAL A 131 2.90 22.51 -2.96
CA VAL A 131 2.18 22.75 -1.70
C VAL A 131 0.98 23.70 -1.90
N CYS A 132 1.13 24.75 -2.70
CA CYS A 132 0.03 25.67 -3.01
C CYS A 132 -1.12 24.96 -3.76
N ILE A 133 -0.79 24.10 -4.73
CA ILE A 133 -1.78 23.29 -5.45
C ILE A 133 -2.55 22.38 -4.49
N VAL A 134 -1.84 21.69 -3.58
CA VAL A 134 -2.46 20.82 -2.56
C VAL A 134 -3.40 21.62 -1.67
N ALA A 135 -2.98 22.80 -1.19
CA ALA A 135 -3.82 23.69 -0.40
C ALA A 135 -5.07 24.14 -1.18
N GLY A 136 -4.94 24.43 -2.48
CA GLY A 136 -6.08 24.73 -3.35
C GLY A 136 -7.06 23.55 -3.45
N GLY A 137 -6.54 22.33 -3.62
CA GLY A 137 -7.33 21.10 -3.62
C GLY A 137 -8.08 20.88 -2.29
N TRP A 138 -7.47 21.25 -1.17
CA TRP A 138 -8.09 21.17 0.15
C TRP A 138 -9.31 22.07 0.27
N VAL A 139 -9.22 23.30 -0.24
CA VAL A 139 -10.35 24.23 -0.26
C VAL A 139 -11.53 23.65 -1.04
N VAL A 140 -11.27 23.05 -2.20
CA VAL A 140 -12.30 22.40 -3.01
C VAL A 140 -12.94 21.22 -2.28
N GLY A 141 -12.12 20.36 -1.64
CA GLY A 141 -12.61 19.22 -0.85
C GLY A 141 -13.49 19.65 0.33
N ILE A 142 -13.07 20.65 1.09
CA ILE A 142 -13.85 21.18 2.22
C ILE A 142 -15.16 21.81 1.73
N PHE A 143 -15.10 22.58 0.64
CA PHE A 143 -16.29 23.16 0.03
C PHE A 143 -17.30 22.09 -0.44
N ALA A 144 -16.80 20.99 -1.03
CA ALA A 144 -17.61 19.83 -1.42
C ALA A 144 -18.35 19.22 -0.23
N VAL A 145 -17.67 19.03 0.91
CA VAL A 145 -18.29 18.51 2.14
C VAL A 145 -19.37 19.48 2.65
N VAL A 146 -19.06 20.76 2.79
CA VAL A 146 -20.02 21.77 3.29
C VAL A 146 -21.27 21.82 2.41
N LYS A 147 -21.10 21.80 1.09
CA LYS A 147 -22.22 21.80 0.14
C LYS A 147 -23.03 20.50 0.20
N SER A 148 -22.38 19.36 0.42
CA SER A 148 -23.05 18.07 0.64
C SER A 148 -23.89 18.01 1.91
N TYR A 149 -23.42 18.60 3.02
CA TYR A 149 -24.18 18.63 4.27
C TYR A 149 -25.45 19.49 4.20
N LYS A 150 -25.44 20.56 3.39
CA LYS A 150 -26.60 21.44 3.17
C LYS A 150 -27.72 20.79 2.34
N GLN A 151 -27.40 19.78 1.53
CA GLN A 151 -28.39 19.11 0.68
C GLN A 151 -29.12 18.00 1.43
N LYS A 152 -30.45 17.99 1.35
CA LYS A 152 -31.32 16.98 2.00
C LYS A 152 -31.85 15.91 1.03
N ASN A 153 -31.98 16.23 -0.26
CA ASN A 153 -32.52 15.34 -1.30
C ASN A 153 -31.61 15.31 -2.53
N PHE A 154 -31.64 14.22 -3.31
CA PHE A 154 -30.91 14.09 -4.58
C PHE A 154 -31.47 14.96 -5.71
N THR A 155 -32.62 15.62 -5.52
CA THR A 155 -33.38 16.32 -6.56
C THR A 155 -32.83 17.69 -6.97
N ASP A 156 -31.89 18.26 -6.20
CA ASP A 156 -31.13 19.45 -6.64
C ASP A 156 -29.92 19.01 -7.49
N LEU A 157 -30.25 18.36 -8.62
CA LEU A 157 -29.36 17.52 -9.43
C LEU A 157 -28.16 18.29 -10.01
N ASP A 158 -28.34 19.56 -10.38
CA ASP A 158 -27.26 20.35 -10.98
C ASP A 158 -26.18 20.70 -9.95
N SER A 159 -26.56 21.00 -8.72
CA SER A 159 -25.62 21.38 -7.67
C SER A 159 -24.80 20.21 -7.12
N MET A 160 -25.37 19.01 -7.07
CA MET A 160 -24.69 17.78 -6.65
C MET A 160 -23.78 17.24 -7.75
N ARG A 161 -24.21 17.31 -9.01
CA ARG A 161 -23.42 16.89 -10.17
C ARG A 161 -22.08 17.61 -10.22
N SER A 162 -22.06 18.94 -10.04
CA SER A 162 -20.81 19.70 -10.04
C SER A 162 -19.80 19.22 -8.98
N ILE A 163 -20.26 18.77 -7.81
CA ILE A 163 -19.38 18.29 -6.73
C ILE A 163 -18.81 16.91 -7.08
N LEU A 164 -19.68 16.01 -7.58
CA LEU A 164 -19.30 14.65 -7.96
C LEU A 164 -18.29 14.63 -9.10
N TYR A 165 -18.29 15.63 -9.99
CA TYR A 165 -17.22 15.81 -10.98
C TYR A 165 -16.00 16.54 -10.39
N ALA A 166 -16.21 17.67 -9.70
CA ALA A 166 -15.10 18.54 -9.29
C ALA A 166 -14.18 17.88 -8.25
N ALA A 167 -14.73 17.15 -7.27
CA ALA A 167 -13.91 16.58 -6.19
C ALA A 167 -12.95 15.48 -6.71
N PRO A 168 -13.39 14.46 -7.48
CA PRO A 168 -12.48 13.45 -8.02
C PRO A 168 -11.48 14.01 -9.03
N ILE A 169 -11.90 14.96 -9.90
CA ILE A 169 -10.99 15.61 -10.86
C ILE A 169 -9.89 16.37 -10.13
N THR A 170 -10.25 17.12 -9.09
CA THR A 170 -9.28 17.88 -8.30
C THR A 170 -8.34 16.94 -7.54
N ALA A 171 -8.87 15.88 -6.91
CA ALA A 171 -8.06 14.89 -6.20
C ALA A 171 -7.05 14.21 -7.14
N THR A 172 -7.51 13.78 -8.32
CA THR A 172 -6.67 13.17 -9.37
C THR A 172 -5.59 14.14 -9.84
N SER A 173 -5.95 15.41 -10.07
CA SER A 173 -5.00 16.44 -10.51
C SER A 173 -3.91 16.67 -9.46
N VAL A 174 -4.29 16.72 -8.17
CA VAL A 174 -3.34 16.86 -7.07
C VAL A 174 -2.40 15.65 -7.00
N ASP A 175 -2.92 14.42 -7.11
CA ASP A 175 -2.11 13.20 -7.08
C ASP A 175 -1.10 13.15 -8.24
N VAL A 176 -1.53 13.53 -9.46
CA VAL A 176 -0.65 13.60 -10.64
C VAL A 176 0.44 14.65 -10.47
N ILE A 177 0.11 15.83 -9.92
CA ILE A 177 1.09 16.89 -9.69
C ILE A 177 2.10 16.50 -8.62
N ILE A 178 1.66 15.88 -7.52
CA ILE A 178 2.56 15.35 -6.48
C ILE A 178 3.49 14.29 -7.07
N ALA A 179 2.95 13.36 -7.85
CA ALA A 179 3.72 12.32 -8.53
C ALA A 179 4.76 12.93 -9.49
N ALA A 180 4.37 13.90 -10.31
CA ALA A 180 5.26 14.59 -11.24
C ALA A 180 6.36 15.38 -10.50
N ALA A 181 6.01 16.07 -9.41
CA ALA A 181 6.98 16.80 -8.59
C ALA A 181 8.00 15.85 -7.95
N MET A 182 7.56 14.71 -7.40
CA MET A 182 8.44 13.67 -6.87
C MET A 182 9.37 13.12 -7.95
N CYS A 183 8.86 12.81 -9.15
CA CYS A 183 9.66 12.36 -10.29
C CYS A 183 10.73 13.37 -10.69
N TYR A 184 10.35 14.64 -10.80
CA TYR A 184 11.26 15.73 -11.18
C TYR A 184 12.41 15.85 -10.19
N TYR A 185 12.10 15.95 -8.89
CA TYR A 185 13.12 16.09 -7.87
C TYR A 185 14.03 14.87 -7.79
N LEU A 186 13.50 13.67 -8.00
CA LEU A 186 14.31 12.45 -8.00
C LEU A 186 15.31 12.43 -9.16
N ASN A 187 14.87 12.79 -10.37
CA ASN A 187 15.78 12.84 -11.51
C ASN A 187 16.92 13.83 -11.25
N ARG A 188 16.61 14.94 -10.56
CA ARG A 188 17.61 15.94 -10.15
C ARG A 188 18.48 15.48 -8.99
N SER A 189 17.97 14.63 -8.09
CA SER A 189 18.69 14.15 -6.92
C SER A 189 19.56 12.92 -7.15
N ARG A 190 19.78 12.52 -8.40
CA ARG A 190 20.71 11.44 -8.74
C ARG A 190 22.11 11.84 -8.29
N THR A 191 22.52 11.33 -7.12
CA THR A 191 23.88 11.52 -6.59
C THR A 191 24.75 10.30 -6.92
N SER A 192 26.07 10.42 -6.77
CA SER A 192 27.01 9.30 -6.98
C SER A 192 26.86 8.15 -5.96
N PHE A 193 26.07 8.33 -4.89
CA PHE A 193 25.82 7.31 -3.88
C PHE A 193 24.62 6.43 -4.26
N VAL A 194 24.91 5.25 -4.84
CA VAL A 194 23.94 4.21 -5.23
C VAL A 194 22.99 3.85 -4.07
N ARG A 195 23.52 3.81 -2.84
CA ARG A 195 22.81 3.47 -1.59
C ARG A 195 21.63 4.42 -1.30
N THR A 196 21.85 5.72 -1.41
CA THR A 196 20.82 6.75 -1.17
C THR A 196 19.78 6.76 -2.30
N ASN A 197 20.24 6.59 -3.54
CA ASN A 197 19.37 6.55 -4.71
C ASN A 197 18.35 5.41 -4.63
N ASN A 198 18.77 4.19 -4.28
CA ASN A 198 17.85 3.04 -4.16
C ASN A 198 16.74 3.29 -3.14
N LYS A 199 17.05 3.97 -2.02
CA LYS A 199 16.03 4.26 -1.01
C LYS A 199 14.97 5.23 -1.52
N ILE A 200 15.39 6.23 -2.27
CA ILE A 200 14.49 7.23 -2.83
C ILE A 200 13.65 6.65 -3.98
N PHE A 201 14.26 5.83 -4.85
CA PHE A 201 13.54 5.16 -5.95
C PHE A 201 12.43 4.24 -5.43
N ASN A 202 12.67 3.48 -4.37
CA ASN A 202 11.66 2.58 -3.85
C ASN A 202 10.50 3.35 -3.23
N VAL A 203 10.78 4.37 -2.39
CA VAL A 203 9.73 5.25 -1.84
C VAL A 203 8.92 5.92 -2.97
N MET A 204 9.57 6.39 -4.04
CA MET A 204 8.89 6.96 -5.19
C MET A 204 8.01 5.94 -5.90
N ARG A 205 8.48 4.70 -6.11
CA ARG A 205 7.68 3.64 -6.74
C ARG A 205 6.36 3.44 -6.00
N TYR A 206 6.38 3.45 -4.66
CA TYR A 206 5.12 3.35 -3.89
C TYR A 206 4.25 4.61 -3.98
N VAL A 207 4.84 5.81 -4.01
CA VAL A 207 4.07 7.06 -4.24
C VAL A 207 3.43 7.06 -5.63
N LEU A 208 4.13 6.57 -6.64
CA LEU A 208 3.60 6.43 -8.00
C LEU A 208 2.51 5.37 -8.08
N ILE A 209 2.73 4.20 -7.49
CA ILE A 209 1.73 3.13 -7.45
C ILE A 209 0.48 3.62 -6.71
N SER A 210 0.64 4.33 -5.59
CA SER A 210 -0.49 4.85 -4.82
C SER A 210 -1.25 5.93 -5.58
N GLY A 211 -0.55 6.93 -6.15
CA GLY A 211 -1.15 8.01 -6.93
C GLY A 211 -1.78 7.53 -8.23
N PHE A 212 -1.18 6.54 -8.89
CA PHE A 212 -1.76 5.90 -10.07
C PHE A 212 -3.03 5.13 -9.72
N LEU A 213 -3.01 4.36 -8.63
CA LEU A 213 -4.15 3.59 -8.19
C LEU A 213 -5.34 4.47 -7.78
N THR A 214 -5.07 5.58 -7.08
CA THR A 214 -6.13 6.54 -6.72
C THR A 214 -6.64 7.32 -7.92
N SER A 215 -5.76 7.71 -8.85
CA SER A 215 -6.15 8.36 -10.10
C SER A 215 -7.00 7.43 -10.97
N ALA A 216 -6.60 6.17 -11.11
CA ALA A 216 -7.33 5.15 -11.88
C ALA A 216 -8.71 4.89 -11.25
N CYS A 217 -8.77 4.75 -9.93
CA CYS A 217 -10.03 4.53 -9.23
C CYS A 217 -10.94 5.77 -9.29
N SER A 218 -10.40 6.98 -9.14
CA SER A 218 -11.15 8.24 -9.33
C SER A 218 -11.66 8.39 -10.76
N LEU A 219 -10.86 8.00 -11.76
CA LEU A 219 -11.26 7.99 -13.17
C LEU A 219 -12.35 6.94 -13.43
N CYS A 220 -12.24 5.75 -12.84
CA CYS A 220 -13.30 4.73 -12.90
C CYS A 220 -14.60 5.25 -12.29
N THR A 221 -14.54 5.94 -11.15
CA THR A 221 -15.70 6.59 -10.54
C THR A 221 -16.30 7.64 -11.48
N LEU A 222 -15.45 8.46 -12.11
CA LEU A 222 -15.88 9.50 -13.07
C LEU A 222 -16.54 8.91 -14.32
N ILE A 223 -15.92 7.88 -14.91
CA ILE A 223 -16.43 7.17 -16.09
C ILE A 223 -17.75 6.50 -15.73
N THR A 224 -17.81 5.77 -14.62
CA THR A 224 -19.04 5.08 -14.19
C THR A 224 -20.16 6.07 -13.90
N TYR A 225 -19.85 7.21 -13.30
CA TYR A 225 -20.84 8.27 -13.07
C TYR A 225 -21.31 8.93 -14.39
N ALA A 226 -20.42 9.08 -15.36
CA ALA A 226 -20.75 9.65 -16.67
C ALA A 226 -21.54 8.69 -17.56
N THR A 227 -21.23 7.39 -17.54
CA THR A 227 -21.88 6.37 -18.38
C THR A 227 -23.14 5.82 -17.75
N MET A 228 -23.21 5.72 -16.42
CA MET A 228 -24.33 5.13 -15.68
C MET A 228 -24.88 6.08 -14.60
N PRO A 229 -25.43 7.25 -14.96
CA PRO A 229 -25.88 8.26 -14.00
C PRO A 229 -27.05 7.81 -13.11
N HIS A 230 -27.76 6.74 -13.50
CA HIS A 230 -28.90 6.20 -12.76
C HIS A 230 -28.53 4.99 -11.86
N ASN A 231 -27.30 4.50 -11.91
CA ASN A 231 -26.86 3.32 -11.17
C ASN A 231 -25.83 3.72 -10.10
N LEU A 232 -25.83 3.07 -8.92
CA LEU A 232 -24.93 3.41 -7.81
C LEU A 232 -23.64 2.58 -7.79
N VAL A 233 -23.26 1.94 -8.91
CA VAL A 233 -22.01 1.14 -9.02
C VAL A 233 -20.78 1.98 -8.66
N PHE A 234 -20.78 3.26 -8.99
CA PHE A 234 -19.68 4.19 -8.65
C PHE A 234 -19.44 4.25 -7.12
N ILE A 235 -20.47 4.04 -6.30
CA ILE A 235 -20.34 4.01 -4.83
C ILE A 235 -19.52 2.80 -4.40
N GLY A 236 -19.73 1.64 -5.02
CA GLY A 236 -18.95 0.43 -4.72
C GLY A 236 -17.46 0.63 -4.92
N ILE A 237 -17.07 1.35 -5.98
CA ILE A 237 -15.68 1.70 -6.28
C ILE A 237 -15.16 2.73 -5.27
N ASP A 238 -15.94 3.77 -4.99
CA ASP A 238 -15.58 4.84 -4.05
C ASP A 238 -15.38 4.33 -2.62
N LEU A 239 -16.09 3.27 -2.21
CA LEU A 239 -15.93 2.61 -0.90
C LEU A 239 -14.58 1.93 -0.68
N VAL A 240 -13.91 1.53 -1.76
CA VAL A 240 -12.63 0.80 -1.73
C VAL A 240 -11.45 1.78 -1.73
N LEU A 241 -11.64 2.94 -2.35
CA LEU A 241 -10.60 3.94 -2.61
C LEU A 241 -9.83 4.41 -1.36
N PRO A 242 -10.46 4.81 -0.22
CA PRO A 242 -9.75 5.36 0.91
C PRO A 242 -8.84 4.33 1.58
N ASN A 243 -9.32 3.09 1.67
CA ASN A 243 -8.55 1.99 2.24
C ASN A 243 -7.36 1.61 1.36
N LEU A 244 -7.46 1.71 0.03
CA LEU A 244 -6.31 1.54 -0.86
C LEU A 244 -5.26 2.64 -0.66
N TYR A 245 -5.70 3.88 -0.43
CA TYR A 245 -4.80 5.01 -0.22
C TYR A 245 -4.01 4.87 1.09
N ILE A 246 -4.70 4.50 2.17
CA ILE A 246 -4.09 4.25 3.47
C ILE A 246 -3.13 3.05 3.40
N ASN A 247 -3.56 1.93 2.83
CA ASN A 247 -2.72 0.74 2.68
C ASN A 247 -1.44 1.03 1.90
N SER A 248 -1.55 1.75 0.78
CA SER A 248 -0.37 2.08 -0.03
C SER A 248 0.61 2.98 0.74
N TYR A 249 0.08 3.91 1.55
CA TYR A 249 0.91 4.78 2.38
C TYR A 249 1.65 4.03 3.49
N ILE A 250 0.97 3.13 4.21
CA ILE A 250 1.60 2.35 5.30
C ILE A 250 2.57 1.31 4.73
N ALA A 251 2.22 0.65 3.62
CA ALA A 251 3.12 -0.26 2.91
C ALA A 251 4.45 0.43 2.56
N MET A 252 4.39 1.65 2.03
CA MET A 252 5.58 2.47 1.74
C MET A 252 6.46 2.73 2.97
N LEU A 253 5.86 2.87 4.15
CA LEU A 253 6.61 3.01 5.40
C LEU A 253 7.29 1.70 5.78
N ASN A 254 6.57 0.58 5.65
CA ASN A 254 7.05 -0.74 6.03
C ASN A 254 8.20 -1.24 5.15
N THR A 255 8.24 -0.86 3.86
CA THR A 255 9.32 -1.29 2.96
C THR A 255 10.70 -0.81 3.41
N ARG A 256 10.78 0.27 4.21
CA ARG A 256 12.05 0.78 4.75
C ARG A 256 12.85 -0.29 5.51
N LYS A 257 12.18 -1.27 6.13
CA LYS A 257 12.84 -2.38 6.84
C LYS A 257 13.53 -3.31 5.86
N SER A 258 12.78 -3.85 4.89
CA SER A 258 13.32 -4.75 3.85
C SER A 258 14.53 -4.11 3.13
N MET A 259 14.49 -2.79 2.92
CA MET A 259 15.59 -2.06 2.30
C MET A 259 16.83 -1.96 3.20
N ASN A 260 16.65 -1.83 4.51
CA ASN A 260 17.77 -1.83 5.46
C ASN A 260 18.37 -3.24 5.62
N ASP A 261 17.52 -4.28 5.58
CA ASP A 261 17.95 -5.69 5.70
C ASP A 261 18.72 -6.14 4.45
N GLN A 262 18.25 -5.79 3.25
CA GLN A 262 18.96 -6.08 1.99
C GLN A 262 20.31 -5.35 1.91
N GLU A 263 20.36 -4.13 2.43
CA GLU A 263 21.57 -3.33 2.48
C GLU A 263 22.61 -3.89 3.46
N THR A 264 22.20 -4.34 4.65
CA THR A 264 23.10 -5.03 5.60
C THR A 264 23.65 -6.32 5.01
N LEU A 265 22.81 -7.13 4.37
CA LEU A 265 23.24 -8.34 3.66
C LEU A 265 24.28 -8.03 2.57
N SER A 266 24.06 -6.98 1.76
CA SER A 266 24.99 -6.60 0.68
C SER A 266 26.35 -6.15 1.21
N LEU A 267 26.38 -5.47 2.36
CA LEU A 267 27.60 -5.04 3.02
C LEU A 267 28.37 -6.23 3.60
N ASP A 268 27.67 -7.20 4.18
CA ASP A 268 28.29 -8.42 4.71
C ASP A 268 28.87 -9.29 3.59
N ILE A 269 28.15 -9.46 2.48
CA ILE A 269 28.67 -10.14 1.28
C ILE A 269 29.92 -9.42 0.75
N SER A 270 29.88 -8.08 0.65
CA SER A 270 31.03 -7.29 0.16
C SER A 270 32.25 -7.42 1.08
N LYS A 271 32.05 -7.45 2.41
CA LYS A 271 33.12 -7.70 3.37
C LYS A 271 33.72 -9.11 3.20
N VAL A 272 32.88 -10.13 3.04
CA VAL A 272 33.34 -11.52 2.83
C VAL A 272 34.14 -11.64 1.52
N LEU A 273 33.70 -11.00 0.45
CA LEU A 273 34.41 -11.00 -0.84
C LEU A 273 35.76 -10.26 -0.75
N ASN A 274 35.82 -9.12 -0.03
CA ASN A 274 37.06 -8.37 0.17
C ASN A 274 38.02 -9.00 1.20
N MET A 275 37.52 -9.86 2.10
CA MET A 275 38.33 -10.62 3.07
C MET A 275 38.92 -11.91 2.50
N ARG A 276 38.88 -12.13 1.18
CA ARG A 276 39.63 -13.22 0.52
C ARG A 276 40.89 -12.63 -0.13
N PRO A 277 42.04 -12.51 0.57
CA PRO A 277 43.29 -12.18 -0.09
C PRO A 277 43.68 -13.35 -0.99
N GLY A 278 44.18 -13.02 -2.18
CA GLY A 278 44.58 -14.01 -3.18
C GLY A 278 45.52 -15.07 -2.60
N SER A 279 45.04 -16.31 -2.56
CA SER A 279 45.92 -17.45 -2.81
C SER A 279 46.17 -17.47 -4.31
N THR A 280 47.09 -16.63 -4.78
CA THR A 280 47.82 -16.92 -6.03
C THR A 280 48.46 -18.28 -5.83
N MET A 281 47.81 -19.31 -6.38
CA MET A 281 48.39 -20.62 -6.56
C MET A 281 49.56 -20.41 -7.54
N ARG A 282 50.76 -20.25 -6.99
CA ARG A 282 52.02 -20.32 -7.75
C ARG A 282 52.06 -21.70 -8.38
N THR A 283 51.68 -21.80 -9.66
CA THR A 283 52.07 -22.94 -10.50
C THR A 283 53.59 -22.88 -10.61
N ASN A 284 54.25 -23.81 -9.92
CA ASN A 284 55.69 -23.97 -9.98
C ASN A 284 56.01 -24.73 -11.27
N ASP A 285 56.04 -24.03 -12.40
CA ASP A 285 56.59 -24.55 -13.66
C ASP A 285 58.11 -24.61 -13.57
N ARG A 286 58.63 -25.69 -12.98
CA ARG A 286 60.01 -26.15 -13.16
C ARG A 286 60.11 -27.67 -13.04
N ASN A 287 59.90 -28.36 -14.15
CA ASN A 287 60.90 -29.24 -14.76
C ASN A 287 60.26 -30.06 -15.88
N ILE A 288 60.69 -29.78 -17.11
CA ILE A 288 60.49 -30.61 -18.28
C ILE A 288 61.71 -31.56 -18.38
N HIS A 289 61.44 -32.80 -18.79
CA HIS A 289 62.37 -33.82 -19.33
C HIS A 289 63.13 -34.76 -18.38
N SER A 290 62.60 -35.98 -18.24
CA SER A 290 63.30 -37.28 -18.35
C SER A 290 62.20 -38.35 -18.49
N VAL A 291 61.82 -38.75 -19.71
CA VAL A 291 62.35 -39.93 -20.43
C VAL A 291 62.13 -41.25 -19.65
N ASP A 292 61.11 -41.95 -20.15
CA ASP A 292 60.91 -43.39 -20.31
C ASP A 292 60.80 -44.40 -19.15
N ASP A 293 59.88 -45.33 -19.43
CA ASP A 293 59.85 -46.75 -19.09
C ASP A 293 59.45 -47.22 -17.69
N LYS A 294 58.18 -47.65 -17.59
CA LYS A 294 57.74 -49.04 -17.29
C LYS A 294 56.22 -49.01 -17.07
N MET A 295 55.38 -49.41 -18.03
CA MET A 295 55.07 -50.78 -18.43
C MET A 295 54.71 -51.72 -17.24
N PHE A 296 53.39 -51.83 -17.04
CA PHE A 296 52.63 -53.07 -16.79
C PHE A 296 52.65 -53.72 -15.39
N ARG A 297 51.46 -54.23 -15.00
CA ARG A 297 51.10 -55.15 -13.89
C ARG A 297 51.14 -54.54 -12.47
N ASP A 298 50.16 -54.72 -11.59
CA ASP A 298 49.12 -55.75 -11.43
C ASP A 298 47.85 -55.12 -10.81
N GLY A 299 46.69 -55.74 -11.07
CA GLY A 299 45.39 -55.32 -10.53
C GLY A 299 45.14 -55.76 -9.08
N ILE A 300 44.05 -55.25 -8.51
CA ILE A 300 43.06 -55.97 -7.68
C ILE A 300 41.86 -55.04 -7.42
N LEU A 301 40.67 -55.64 -7.53
CA LEU A 301 39.31 -55.13 -7.36
C LEU A 301 39.00 -54.67 -5.91
N LEU A 302 38.08 -53.70 -5.72
CA LEU A 302 36.79 -53.88 -4.98
C LEU A 302 36.00 -52.57 -4.71
N SER A 303 34.82 -52.50 -5.34
CA SER A 303 33.46 -52.13 -4.86
C SER A 303 33.07 -50.71 -4.33
N PRO A 304 31.88 -50.18 -4.71
CA PRO A 304 31.40 -48.84 -4.35
C PRO A 304 30.35 -48.82 -3.21
N LYS A 305 30.59 -48.06 -2.14
CA LYS A 305 29.60 -47.60 -1.13
C LYS A 305 30.19 -46.36 -0.43
N GLY A 306 29.50 -45.30 -0.06
CA GLY A 306 28.11 -44.90 -0.15
C GLY A 306 28.05 -43.42 0.25
N PHE A 307 27.13 -42.68 -0.35
CA PHE A 307 26.87 -41.28 -0.04
C PHE A 307 25.81 -41.24 1.06
N THR A 308 26.17 -40.93 2.29
CA THR A 308 25.23 -40.68 3.38
C THR A 308 25.19 -39.19 3.71
N PHE A 309 24.02 -38.61 3.49
CA PHE A 309 23.62 -37.26 3.87
C PHE A 309 23.35 -37.25 5.39
N ASN A 310 24.01 -36.38 6.14
CA ASN A 310 23.84 -36.26 7.57
C ASN A 310 22.92 -35.06 7.87
N GLU A 311 21.64 -35.33 8.09
CA GLU A 311 20.63 -34.36 8.50
C GLU A 311 20.05 -34.82 9.85
N SER A 312 20.68 -34.43 10.95
CA SER A 312 20.12 -34.59 12.29
C SER A 312 20.70 -33.54 13.24
N ASN A 313 20.07 -32.36 13.31
CA ASN A 313 20.05 -31.57 14.56
C ASN A 313 19.05 -30.41 14.49
N LYS A 314 17.75 -30.68 14.68
CA LYS A 314 16.78 -29.64 15.09
C LYS A 314 15.45 -30.15 15.67
N SER A 315 15.45 -31.28 16.38
CA SER A 315 14.22 -31.84 16.99
C SER A 315 14.31 -32.12 18.50
N ASP A 316 15.36 -31.67 19.19
CA ASP A 316 15.58 -32.01 20.61
C ASP A 316 15.47 -30.82 21.58
N GLN A 317 14.79 -29.73 21.19
CA GLN A 317 14.61 -28.56 22.09
C GLN A 317 13.17 -28.27 22.55
N GLU A 318 12.18 -29.14 22.23
CA GLU A 318 10.77 -28.91 22.60
C GLU A 318 10.15 -29.95 23.55
N LEU A 319 10.91 -30.91 24.08
CA LEU A 319 10.36 -31.96 24.96
C LEU A 319 10.80 -31.89 26.44
N GLU A 320 11.54 -30.85 26.84
CA GLU A 320 12.03 -30.70 28.22
C GLU A 320 11.32 -29.62 29.07
N SER A 321 10.25 -28.99 28.56
CA SER A 321 9.46 -28.01 29.33
C SER A 321 8.16 -28.57 29.94
N THR A 322 7.85 -29.86 29.76
CA THR A 322 6.53 -30.42 30.15
C THR A 322 6.59 -31.51 31.22
N ARG A 323 7.68 -31.63 31.98
CA ARG A 323 7.75 -32.55 33.13
C ARG A 323 8.63 -32.02 34.25
N THR A 324 8.06 -31.24 35.18
CA THR A 324 8.39 -31.28 36.62
C THR A 324 7.30 -30.51 37.40
N LEU A 325 6.27 -31.18 37.93
CA LEU A 325 6.10 -31.59 39.35
C LEU A 325 4.99 -30.74 40.05
N PRO A 326 4.43 -31.14 41.21
CA PRO A 326 3.53 -32.29 41.40
C PRO A 326 2.24 -31.93 42.18
N SER A 327 1.30 -32.87 42.18
CA SER A 327 0.13 -32.91 43.06
C SER A 327 0.50 -33.13 44.53
N HIS A 328 -0.08 -32.34 45.44
CA HIS A 328 -0.34 -32.77 46.82
C HIS A 328 -1.77 -32.37 47.21
N GLY A 329 -2.55 -33.36 47.62
CA GLY A 329 -3.90 -33.19 48.15
C GLY A 329 -3.96 -33.17 49.68
N HIS A 330 -5.21 -32.98 50.15
CA HIS A 330 -5.75 -33.16 51.49
C HIS A 330 -5.42 -32.11 52.57
N ALA A 331 -6.39 -31.26 52.87
CA ALA A 331 -7.23 -31.36 54.07
C ALA A 331 -8.52 -30.57 53.87
#